data_AF-A0A8K0XJH3-F1
#
_entry.id   AF-A0A8K0XJH3-F1
#
_cell.length_a   1.000
_cell.length_b   1.000
_cell.length_c   1.000
_cell.angle_alpha   90.00
_cell.angle_beta   90.00
_cell.angle_gamma   90.00
#
_symmetry.space_group_name_H-M   'P 1'
#
loop_
_entity.id
_entity.type
_entity.pdbx_description
1 polymer ?
#
loop_
_entity_poly.entity_id
_entity_poly.type
_entity_poly.pdbx_seq_one_letter_code
_entity_poly.pdbx_strand_id
1 'polypeptide(L)'
;PATSSTSQTAQVPPSPAAATTTPAQDTAVGQYLRSMFSKEQGYADFAKSRMGVITVAEVIKMQYSYVQSKVERYVNMRVPLGSQPEEAVGVVINKTHVLKAFNMTPTWGEECSDVLRLTALYGPRGERCQDARVVKMLDETPPVTTGMFVKQYLGVLRDVHARWCNEHP
;
A
#
# COMPACT_ATOMS: atom_id res chain seq x y z
N PRO A 1 45.31 42.25 9.72
CA PRO A 1 45.40 41.62 8.38
C PRO A 1 45.45 40.10 8.53
N ALA A 2 44.70 39.42 7.67
CA ALA A 2 44.25 38.03 7.76
C ALA A 2 45.37 36.97 7.72
N THR A 3 45.07 35.77 8.24
CA THR A 3 44.80 34.59 7.39
C THR A 3 44.15 33.46 8.19
N SER A 4 43.01 33.01 7.65
CA SER A 4 42.17 31.90 8.06
C SER A 4 42.84 30.54 7.80
N SER A 5 42.54 29.54 8.63
CA SER A 5 42.78 28.12 8.30
C SER A 5 41.43 27.40 8.30
N THR A 6 40.98 27.08 7.10
CA THR A 6 39.76 26.35 6.79
C THR A 6 40.00 24.86 6.97
N SER A 7 39.33 24.24 7.94
CA SER A 7 39.27 22.77 8.04
C SER A 7 38.30 22.23 7.00
N GLN A 8 38.86 21.48 6.07
CA GLN A 8 38.22 20.80 4.96
C GLN A 8 37.67 19.46 5.46
N THR A 9 36.36 19.36 5.68
CA THR A 9 35.68 18.08 5.96
C THR A 9 35.40 17.36 4.63
N ALA A 10 35.94 16.15 4.52
CA ALA A 10 35.85 15.27 3.38
C ALA A 10 34.39 14.94 2.99
N GLN A 11 34.04 15.16 1.73
CA GLN A 11 32.82 14.64 1.11
C GLN A 11 33.01 13.15 0.78
N VAL A 12 32.16 12.32 1.39
CA VAL A 12 31.93 10.93 0.97
C VAL A 12 31.16 10.95 -0.36
N PRO A 13 31.55 10.16 -1.38
CA PRO A 13 30.78 10.08 -2.62
C PRO A 13 29.43 9.37 -2.37
N PRO A 14 28.30 9.89 -2.86
CA PRO A 14 27.03 9.18 -2.76
C PRO A 14 27.01 7.98 -3.71
N SER A 15 26.75 6.79 -3.15
CA SER A 15 26.43 5.57 -3.88
C SER A 15 25.32 5.80 -4.91
N PRO A 16 25.41 5.19 -6.11
CA PRO A 16 24.31 5.19 -7.06
C PRO A 16 23.25 4.15 -6.66
N ALA A 17 21.98 4.45 -6.93
CA ALA A 17 20.81 3.55 -6.89
C ALA A 17 19.96 3.50 -5.60
N ALA A 18 19.47 4.65 -5.16
CA ALA A 18 18.05 4.79 -4.83
C ALA A 18 17.65 6.20 -5.29
N ALA A 19 16.68 6.33 -6.20
CA ALA A 19 16.15 7.64 -6.59
C ALA A 19 15.61 8.31 -5.32
N THR A 20 16.43 9.18 -4.73
CA THR A 20 16.13 9.83 -3.46
C THR A 20 15.21 11.00 -3.80
N THR A 21 13.92 10.69 -3.94
CA THR A 21 12.90 11.72 -4.07
C THR A 21 12.88 12.51 -2.78
N THR A 22 12.81 13.84 -2.89
CA THR A 22 12.74 14.69 -1.70
C THR A 22 11.35 14.51 -1.05
N PRO A 23 11.20 14.71 0.26
CA PRO A 23 9.88 14.67 0.90
C PRO A 23 8.84 15.60 0.28
N ALA A 24 9.31 16.72 -0.31
CA ALA A 24 8.46 17.64 -1.08
C ALA A 24 7.97 17.00 -2.39
N GLN A 25 8.86 16.33 -3.14
CA GLN A 25 8.49 15.58 -4.35
C GLN A 25 7.51 14.45 -4.03
N ASP A 26 7.74 13.68 -2.97
CA ASP A 26 6.80 12.63 -2.56
C ASP A 26 5.40 13.18 -2.29
N THR A 27 5.33 14.35 -1.63
CA THR A 27 4.08 15.02 -1.30
C THR A 27 3.39 15.51 -2.57
N ALA A 28 4.15 16.11 -3.48
CA ALA A 28 3.65 16.58 -4.77
C ALA A 28 3.11 15.43 -5.64
N VAL A 29 3.85 14.32 -5.75
CA VAL A 29 3.40 13.12 -6.47
C VAL A 29 2.15 12.54 -5.81
N GLY A 30 2.11 12.47 -4.48
CA GLY A 30 0.92 12.03 -3.74
C GLY A 30 -0.32 12.89 -4.02
N GLN A 31 -0.17 14.21 -4.09
CA GLN A 31 -1.25 15.14 -4.42
C GLN A 31 -1.72 14.99 -5.87
N TYR A 32 -0.78 14.87 -6.82
CA TYR A 32 -1.08 14.61 -8.23
C TYR A 32 -1.90 13.31 -8.40
N LEU A 33 -1.41 12.21 -7.81
CA LEU A 33 -2.08 10.91 -7.86
C LEU A 33 -3.45 10.97 -7.20
N ARG A 34 -3.59 11.68 -6.08
CA ARG A 34 -4.89 11.85 -5.42
C ARG A 34 -5.90 12.58 -6.31
N SER A 35 -5.47 13.64 -7.00
CA SER A 35 -6.32 14.39 -7.94
C SER A 35 -6.78 13.50 -9.11
N MET A 36 -5.88 12.66 -9.64
CA MET A 36 -6.22 11.65 -10.65
C MET A 36 -7.22 10.63 -10.11
N PHE A 37 -6.92 10.00 -8.97
CA PHE A 37 -7.77 8.94 -8.40
C PHE A 37 -9.15 9.44 -8.01
N SER A 38 -9.28 10.69 -7.54
CA SER A 38 -10.58 11.28 -7.19
C SER A 38 -11.55 11.40 -8.38
N LYS A 39 -11.05 11.38 -9.62
CA LYS A 39 -11.83 11.45 -10.85
C LYS A 39 -12.10 10.07 -11.46
N GLU A 40 -11.44 9.02 -10.96
CA GLU A 40 -11.59 7.66 -11.47
C GLU A 40 -12.80 6.95 -10.87
N GLN A 41 -13.40 6.06 -11.68
CA GLN A 41 -14.48 5.18 -11.23
C GLN A 41 -13.98 4.23 -10.13
N GLY A 42 -14.76 4.09 -9.06
CA GLY A 42 -14.42 3.27 -7.89
C GLY A 42 -13.81 4.04 -6.72
N TYR A 43 -13.31 5.28 -6.91
CA TYR A 43 -12.82 6.09 -5.78
C TYR A 43 -13.94 6.45 -4.79
N ALA A 44 -15.14 6.74 -5.29
CA ALA A 44 -16.30 7.00 -4.45
C ALA A 44 -16.67 5.78 -3.59
N ASP A 45 -16.65 4.59 -4.18
CA ASP A 45 -16.91 3.33 -3.47
C ASP A 45 -15.82 3.04 -2.43
N PHE A 46 -14.55 3.24 -2.81
CA PHE A 46 -13.42 3.17 -1.89
C PHE A 46 -13.62 4.12 -0.69
N ALA A 47 -13.90 5.40 -0.95
CA ALA A 47 -14.09 6.41 0.08
C ALA A 47 -15.28 6.10 1.00
N LYS A 48 -16.40 5.64 0.44
CA LYS A 48 -17.58 5.22 1.20
C LYS A 48 -17.28 3.98 2.05
N SER A 49 -16.61 2.98 1.48
CA SER A 49 -16.22 1.75 2.17
C SER A 49 -15.29 2.00 3.36
N ARG A 50 -14.50 3.08 3.30
CA ARG A 50 -13.61 3.52 4.39
C ARG A 50 -14.33 4.14 5.58
N MET A 51 -15.52 4.68 5.39
CA MET A 51 -16.33 5.30 6.45
C MET A 51 -17.29 4.31 7.11
N GLY A 52 -17.56 3.17 6.46
CA GLY A 52 -18.50 2.16 6.93
C GLY A 52 -17.86 1.04 7.75
N VAL A 53 -18.69 0.37 8.53
CA VAL A 53 -18.40 -0.98 9.03
C VAL A 53 -18.84 -1.96 7.95
N ILE A 54 -17.86 -2.64 7.36
CA ILE A 54 -18.07 -3.56 6.22
C ILE A 54 -17.37 -4.88 6.48
N THR A 55 -17.81 -5.93 5.80
CA THR A 55 -17.23 -7.27 5.90
C THR A 55 -15.78 -7.29 5.39
N VAL A 56 -15.00 -8.29 5.81
CA VAL A 56 -13.62 -8.44 5.31
C VAL A 56 -13.61 -8.69 3.81
N ALA A 57 -14.58 -9.45 3.27
CA ALA A 57 -14.75 -9.63 1.83
C ALA A 57 -14.92 -8.29 1.10
N GLU A 58 -15.73 -7.38 1.63
CA GLU A 58 -15.91 -6.04 1.08
C GLU A 58 -14.64 -5.18 1.19
N VAL A 59 -13.89 -5.26 2.30
CA VAL A 59 -12.59 -4.58 2.42
C VAL A 59 -11.63 -5.05 1.35
N ILE A 60 -11.52 -6.37 1.16
CA ILE A 60 -10.65 -6.96 0.15
C ILE A 60 -11.04 -6.46 -1.24
N LYS A 61 -12.33 -6.45 -1.56
CA LYS A 61 -12.84 -6.05 -2.87
C LYS A 61 -12.72 -4.54 -3.11
N MET A 62 -13.21 -3.72 -2.17
CA MET A 62 -13.39 -2.28 -2.36
C MET A 62 -12.16 -1.45 -1.96
N GLN A 63 -11.31 -1.98 -1.06
CA GLN A 63 -10.13 -1.26 -0.59
C GLN A 63 -8.84 -1.91 -1.10
N TYR A 64 -8.59 -3.16 -0.74
CA TYR A 64 -7.27 -3.77 -0.97
C TYR A 64 -7.02 -4.02 -2.45
N SER A 65 -7.97 -4.67 -3.15
CA SER A 65 -7.88 -4.91 -4.59
C SER A 65 -7.84 -3.60 -5.38
N TYR A 66 -8.62 -2.60 -4.96
CA TYR A 66 -8.61 -1.29 -5.60
C TYR A 66 -7.24 -0.62 -5.48
N VAL A 67 -6.70 -0.49 -4.26
CA VAL A 67 -5.38 0.15 -4.06
C VAL A 67 -4.27 -0.66 -4.73
N GLN A 68 -4.29 -2.00 -4.62
CA GLN A 68 -3.32 -2.88 -5.28
C GLN A 68 -3.33 -2.68 -6.81
N SER A 69 -4.51 -2.56 -7.43
CA SER A 69 -4.60 -2.28 -8.87
C SER A 69 -3.98 -0.93 -9.28
N LYS A 70 -4.05 0.08 -8.40
CA LYS A 70 -3.38 1.37 -8.64
C LYS A 70 -1.88 1.28 -8.43
N VAL A 71 -1.44 0.51 -7.43
CA VAL A 71 -0.01 0.23 -7.24
C VAL A 71 0.54 -0.45 -8.50
N GLU A 72 -0.10 -1.51 -8.99
CA GLU A 72 0.35 -2.23 -10.20
C GLU A 72 0.33 -1.36 -11.46
N ARG A 73 -0.69 -0.50 -11.60
CA ARG A 73 -0.83 0.35 -12.79
C ARG A 73 0.17 1.50 -12.82
N TYR A 74 0.41 2.15 -11.67
CA TYR A 74 1.13 3.42 -11.62
C TYR A 74 2.58 3.29 -11.13
N VAL A 75 2.94 2.22 -10.41
CA VAL A 75 4.34 2.02 -10.00
C VAL A 75 5.22 1.85 -11.24
N ASN A 76 6.41 2.46 -11.20
CA ASN A 76 7.37 2.58 -12.30
C ASN A 76 6.96 3.52 -13.44
N MET A 77 5.76 4.13 -13.39
CA MET A 77 5.42 5.22 -14.31
C MET A 77 6.12 6.52 -13.90
N ARG A 78 6.45 7.37 -14.87
CA ARG A 78 6.87 8.75 -14.61
C ARG A 78 5.67 9.68 -14.65
N VAL A 79 5.64 10.65 -13.74
CA VAL A 79 4.65 11.73 -13.79
C VAL A 79 4.87 12.53 -15.08
N PRO A 80 3.82 12.72 -15.91
CA PRO A 80 3.96 13.35 -17.21
C PRO A 80 4.34 14.83 -17.09
N LEU A 81 5.09 15.31 -18.08
CA LEU A 81 5.45 16.73 -18.20
C LEU A 81 4.18 17.59 -18.29
N GLY A 82 4.16 18.72 -17.57
CA GLY A 82 2.98 19.60 -17.47
C GLY A 82 1.98 19.20 -16.38
N SER A 83 2.27 18.17 -15.59
CA SER A 83 1.49 17.87 -14.38
C SER A 83 1.77 18.87 -13.28
N GLN A 84 0.74 19.20 -12.49
CA GLN A 84 0.86 20.01 -11.29
C GLN A 84 0.69 19.09 -10.06
N PRO A 85 1.53 19.25 -9.01
CA PRO A 85 2.59 20.24 -8.84
C PRO A 85 3.86 19.97 -9.69
N GLU A 86 4.60 21.01 -10.06
CA GLU A 86 5.82 20.90 -10.90
C GLU A 86 6.90 20.00 -10.28
N GLU A 87 6.97 19.96 -8.95
CA GLU A 87 7.91 19.11 -8.21
C GLU A 87 7.63 17.62 -8.41
N ALA A 88 6.42 17.25 -8.82
CA ALA A 88 6.10 15.87 -9.16
C ALA A 88 6.63 15.46 -10.54
N VAL A 89 6.90 16.42 -11.43
CA VAL A 89 7.18 16.16 -12.85
C VAL A 89 8.48 15.37 -13.03
N GLY A 90 8.42 14.30 -13.83
CA GLY A 90 9.58 13.45 -14.11
C GLY A 90 9.96 12.49 -13.00
N VAL A 91 9.32 12.57 -11.83
CA VAL A 91 9.52 11.63 -10.72
C VAL A 91 8.93 10.26 -11.06
N VAL A 92 9.67 9.20 -10.75
CA VAL A 92 9.19 7.82 -10.88
C VAL A 92 8.27 7.50 -9.69
N ILE A 93 7.06 7.05 -9.99
CA ILE A 93 6.07 6.67 -8.99
C ILE A 93 6.49 5.35 -8.35
N ASN A 94 6.58 5.34 -7.02
CA ASN A 94 6.82 4.16 -6.21
C ASN A 94 5.54 3.78 -5.43
N LYS A 95 5.55 2.61 -4.78
CA LYS A 95 4.40 2.14 -3.97
C LYS A 95 4.03 3.15 -2.88
N THR A 96 5.03 3.78 -2.25
CA THR A 96 4.83 4.78 -1.19
C THR A 96 4.05 6.00 -1.69
N HIS A 97 4.31 6.50 -2.90
CA HIS A 97 3.57 7.62 -3.50
C HIS A 97 2.10 7.28 -3.70
N VAL A 98 1.80 6.07 -4.19
CA VAL A 98 0.42 5.60 -4.37
C VAL A 98 -0.30 5.49 -3.02
N LEU A 99 0.35 4.91 -2.00
CA LEU A 99 -0.21 4.82 -0.65
C LEU A 99 -0.44 6.20 -0.02
N LYS A 100 0.49 7.14 -0.20
CA LYS A 100 0.33 8.54 0.24
C LYS A 100 -0.90 9.19 -0.39
N ALA A 101 -1.18 8.95 -1.68
CA ALA A 101 -2.36 9.49 -2.35
C ALA A 101 -3.68 9.07 -1.67
N PHE A 102 -3.73 7.82 -1.18
CA PHE A 102 -4.85 7.26 -0.43
C PHE A 102 -4.84 7.57 1.08
N ASN A 103 -3.86 8.33 1.55
CA ASN A 103 -3.61 8.57 2.97
C ASN A 103 -3.45 7.26 3.76
N MET A 104 -2.68 6.32 3.21
CA MET A 104 -2.35 5.02 3.80
C MET A 104 -0.89 4.97 4.23
N THR A 105 -0.62 4.18 5.27
CA THR A 105 0.75 3.95 5.74
C THR A 105 1.43 2.85 4.92
N PRO A 106 2.78 2.81 4.87
CA PRO A 106 3.51 1.70 4.27
C PRO A 106 3.13 0.35 4.88
N THR A 107 2.97 0.29 6.21
CA THR A 107 2.52 -0.91 6.93
C THR A 107 1.16 -1.41 6.44
N TRP A 108 0.20 -0.51 6.22
CA TRP A 108 -1.10 -0.90 5.64
C TRP A 108 -0.92 -1.50 4.25
N GLY A 109 0.01 -0.97 3.45
CA GLY A 109 0.33 -1.51 2.12
C GLY A 109 0.98 -2.89 2.14
N GLU A 110 1.74 -3.23 3.18
CA GLU A 110 2.29 -4.58 3.40
C GLU A 110 1.20 -5.54 3.88
N GLU A 111 0.41 -5.12 4.88
CA GLU A 111 -0.76 -5.87 5.37
C GLU A 111 -1.75 -6.17 4.24
N CYS A 112 -2.04 -5.19 3.37
CA CYS A 112 -2.89 -5.35 2.19
C CYS A 112 -2.36 -6.45 1.25
N SER A 113 -1.07 -6.39 0.89
CA SER A 113 -0.46 -7.40 0.02
C SER A 113 -0.46 -8.80 0.65
N ASP A 114 -0.18 -8.89 1.95
CA ASP A 114 -0.26 -10.15 2.70
C ASP A 114 -1.68 -10.71 2.74
N VAL A 115 -2.68 -9.88 3.04
CA VAL A 115 -4.08 -10.31 3.07
C VAL A 115 -4.49 -10.83 1.70
N LEU A 116 -4.26 -10.07 0.62
CA LEU A 116 -4.63 -10.52 -0.73
C LEU A 116 -3.98 -11.85 -1.09
N ARG A 117 -2.68 -11.98 -0.85
CA ARG A 117 -1.92 -13.21 -1.14
C ARG A 117 -2.42 -14.39 -0.32
N LEU A 118 -2.51 -14.23 1.00
CA LEU A 118 -2.88 -15.32 1.89
C LEU A 118 -4.36 -15.72 1.74
N THR A 119 -5.25 -14.77 1.44
CA THR A 119 -6.64 -15.09 1.10
C THR A 119 -6.74 -15.88 -0.20
N ALA A 120 -5.92 -15.59 -1.22
CA ALA A 120 -5.88 -16.41 -2.44
C ALA A 120 -5.40 -17.85 -2.17
N LEU A 121 -4.52 -18.05 -1.17
CA LEU A 121 -4.03 -19.37 -0.80
C LEU A 121 -5.00 -20.16 0.09
N TYR A 122 -5.69 -19.48 1.01
CA TYR A 122 -6.42 -20.12 2.13
C TYR A 122 -7.92 -19.81 2.21
N GLY A 123 -8.39 -18.87 1.39
CA GLY A 123 -9.79 -18.46 1.32
C GLY A 123 -10.67 -19.43 0.53
N PRO A 124 -11.88 -18.98 0.13
CA PRO A 124 -12.79 -19.78 -0.68
C PRO A 124 -12.11 -20.25 -1.95
N ARG A 125 -12.06 -21.56 -2.18
CA ARG A 125 -11.34 -22.17 -3.32
C ARG A 125 -9.84 -21.84 -3.35
N GLY A 126 -9.22 -21.67 -2.18
CA GLY A 126 -7.81 -21.34 -2.05
C GLY A 126 -6.88 -22.35 -2.71
N GLU A 127 -5.78 -21.87 -3.29
CA GLU A 127 -4.83 -22.68 -4.08
C GLU A 127 -4.14 -23.79 -3.28
N ARG A 128 -3.96 -23.60 -1.98
CA ARG A 128 -3.36 -24.61 -1.09
C ARG A 128 -4.45 -25.44 -0.42
N CYS A 129 -5.29 -24.78 0.34
CA CYS A 129 -6.43 -25.39 1.01
C CYS A 129 -7.46 -24.31 1.32
N GLN A 130 -8.70 -24.71 1.58
CA GLN A 130 -9.70 -23.79 2.11
C GLN A 130 -9.75 -23.95 3.63
N ASP A 131 -9.37 -22.91 4.39
CA ASP A 131 -9.50 -22.92 5.84
C ASP A 131 -10.87 -22.37 6.27
N ALA A 132 -11.62 -23.15 7.05
CA ALA A 132 -12.98 -22.80 7.46
C ALA A 132 -13.05 -21.51 8.30
N ARG A 133 -12.01 -21.18 9.07
CA ARG A 133 -11.95 -19.95 9.88
C ARG A 133 -11.74 -18.75 8.97
N VAL A 134 -10.87 -18.88 7.96
CA VAL A 134 -10.63 -17.84 6.96
C VAL A 134 -11.91 -17.55 6.18
N VAL A 135 -12.62 -18.58 5.71
CA VAL A 135 -13.89 -18.41 5.00
C VAL A 135 -14.94 -17.76 5.90
N LYS A 136 -15.09 -18.22 7.15
CA LYS A 136 -16.08 -17.66 8.08
C LYS A 136 -15.86 -16.17 8.32
N MET A 137 -14.62 -15.74 8.52
CA MET A 137 -14.32 -14.33 8.80
C MET A 137 -14.51 -13.40 7.59
N LEU A 138 -14.55 -13.93 6.37
CA LEU A 138 -14.79 -13.12 5.16
C LEU A 138 -16.21 -12.53 5.14
N ASP A 139 -17.19 -13.34 5.54
CA ASP A 139 -18.62 -12.97 5.53
C ASP A 139 -19.08 -12.36 6.86
N GLU A 140 -18.23 -12.38 7.89
CA GLU A 140 -18.56 -11.86 9.20
C GLU A 140 -18.49 -10.33 9.22
N THR A 141 -19.59 -9.69 9.60
CA THR A 141 -19.63 -8.25 9.83
C THR A 141 -18.89 -7.92 11.13
N PRO A 142 -17.89 -7.01 11.09
CA PRO A 142 -17.14 -6.64 12.28
C PRO A 142 -18.06 -6.12 13.40
N PRO A 143 -17.86 -6.56 14.65
CA PRO A 143 -18.70 -6.12 15.77
C PRO A 143 -18.40 -4.68 16.24
N VAL A 144 -17.20 -4.15 15.95
CA VAL A 144 -16.75 -2.86 16.48
C VAL A 144 -16.16 -1.97 15.39
N THR A 145 -15.02 -2.36 14.81
CA THR A 145 -14.41 -1.65 13.69
C THR A 145 -13.87 -2.63 12.66
N THR A 146 -14.01 -2.25 11.39
CA THR A 146 -13.42 -2.96 10.25
C THR A 146 -11.91 -3.10 10.41
N GLY A 147 -11.21 -2.05 10.84
CA GLY A 147 -9.75 -2.06 10.95
C GLY A 147 -9.21 -3.08 11.95
N MET A 148 -9.83 -3.20 13.13
CA MET A 148 -9.42 -4.20 14.13
C MET A 148 -9.72 -5.62 13.64
N PHE A 149 -10.87 -5.81 13.00
CA PHE A 149 -11.29 -7.13 12.53
C PHE A 149 -10.42 -7.63 11.37
N VAL A 150 -9.99 -6.75 10.46
CA VAL A 150 -9.05 -7.11 9.39
C VAL A 150 -7.67 -7.48 9.94
N LYS A 151 -7.22 -6.86 11.04
CA LYS A 151 -5.97 -7.29 11.72
C LYS A 151 -6.09 -8.67 12.34
N GLN A 152 -7.24 -8.99 12.96
CA GLN A 152 -7.52 -10.33 13.46
C GLN A 152 -7.54 -11.34 12.31
N TYR A 153 -8.17 -10.99 11.19
CA TYR A 153 -8.19 -11.82 9.98
C TYR A 153 -6.78 -12.11 9.45
N LEU A 154 -5.91 -11.10 9.37
CA LEU A 154 -4.52 -11.27 8.99
C LEU A 154 -3.75 -12.19 9.96
N GLY A 155 -4.04 -12.10 11.27
CA GLY A 155 -3.50 -13.02 12.27
C GLY A 155 -3.87 -14.47 11.95
N VAL A 156 -5.15 -14.75 11.69
CA VAL A 156 -5.63 -16.09 11.31
C VAL A 156 -4.95 -16.58 10.02
N LEU A 157 -4.85 -15.73 8.99
CA LEU A 157 -4.18 -16.06 7.74
C LEU A 157 -2.71 -16.46 7.94
N ARG A 158 -1.98 -15.70 8.78
CA ARG A 158 -0.57 -15.97 9.08
C ARG A 158 -0.40 -17.27 9.87
N ASP A 159 -1.30 -17.54 10.82
CA ASP A 159 -1.29 -18.79 11.59
C ASP A 159 -1.54 -20.01 10.70
N VAL A 160 -2.52 -19.92 9.79
CA VAL A 160 -2.79 -20.98 8.80
C VAL A 160 -1.58 -21.20 7.91
N HIS A 161 -0.96 -20.12 7.43
CA HIS A 161 0.22 -20.21 6.60
C HIS A 161 1.40 -20.89 7.31
N ALA A 162 1.66 -20.51 8.56
CA ALA A 162 2.72 -21.10 9.37
C ALA A 162 2.50 -22.60 9.59
N ARG A 163 1.26 -23.02 9.90
CA ARG A 163 0.92 -24.46 10.03
C ARG A 163 1.15 -25.21 8.73
N TRP A 164 0.66 -24.68 7.62
CA TRP A 164 0.82 -25.30 6.30
C TRP A 164 2.31 -25.51 5.95
N CYS A 165 3.16 -24.50 6.16
CA CYS A 165 4.59 -24.60 5.88
C CYS A 165 5.31 -25.58 6.80
N ASN A 166 4.84 -25.78 8.04
CA ASN A 166 5.40 -26.80 8.93
C ASN A 166 5.00 -28.22 8.52
N GLU A 167 3.77 -28.39 8.02
CA GLU A 167 3.25 -29.67 7.55
C GLU A 167 3.77 -30.06 6.16
N HIS A 168 4.19 -29.07 5.36
CA HIS A 168 4.68 -29.21 3.99
C HIS A 168 6.01 -28.45 3.80
N PRO A 169 7.13 -28.97 4.33
CA PRO A 169 8.45 -28.34 4.24
C PRO A 169 9.04 -28.34 2.83
#